data_AF-A0A3B0WXZ9-F1
#
_entry.id   AF-A0A3B0WXZ9-F1
#
_cell.length_a   1.000
_cell.length_b   1.000
_cell.length_c   1.000
_cell.angle_alpha   90.00
_cell.angle_beta   90.00
_cell.angle_gamma   90.00
#
_symmetry.space_group_name_H-M   'P 1'
#
loop_
_entity.id
_entity.type
_entity.pdbx_description
1 polymer ?
#
loop_
_entity_poly.entity_id
_entity_poly.type
_entity_poly.pdbx_seq_one_letter_code
_entity_poly.pdbx_strand_id
1 'polypeptide(L)' 'DNDIFGGFTGLYYAKVMKFGKQMMQIGGGPKIYYGNNSFNPDWGIRANIILLFPK' A
#
# COMPACT_ATOMS: atom_id res chain seq x y z
N ASP A 1 -11.72 27.56 7.81
CA ASP A 1 -10.81 27.12 6.73
C ASP A 1 -10.26 25.74 7.01
N ASN A 2 -10.72 24.76 6.23
CA ASN A 2 -10.23 23.38 6.24
C ASN A 2 -9.90 23.02 4.78
N ASP A 3 -9.04 23.82 4.16
CA ASP A 3 -8.70 23.67 2.75
C ASP A 3 -7.64 22.59 2.53
N ILE A 4 -7.00 22.09 3.59
CA ILE A 4 -5.95 21.08 3.51
C ILE A 4 -6.57 19.72 3.19
N PHE A 5 -6.24 19.17 2.02
CA PHE A 5 -6.55 17.80 1.64
C PHE A 5 -5.31 17.10 1.09
N GLY A 6 -5.27 15.78 1.28
CA GLY A 6 -4.19 14.94 0.81
C GLY A 6 -4.70 13.56 0.46
N GLY A 7 -4.20 13.01 -0.64
CA GLY A 7 -4.45 11.65 -1.07
C GLY A 7 -3.21 11.06 -1.71
N PHE A 8 -3.28 9.78 -2.07
CA PHE A 8 -2.27 9.16 -2.91
C PHE A 8 -2.93 8.26 -3.94
N THR A 9 -2.33 8.19 -5.11
CA THR A 9 -2.67 7.21 -6.15
C THR A 9 -1.44 6.34 -6.39
N GLY A 10 -1.64 5.09 -6.80
CA GLY A 10 -0.51 4.18 -6.97
C GLY A 10 -0.89 2.91 -7.68
N LEU A 11 0.12 2.21 -8.18
CA LEU A 11 -0.03 0.87 -8.69
C LEU A 11 0.20 -0.10 -7.56
N TYR A 12 -0.64 -1.13 -7.47
CA TYR A 12 -0.55 -2.12 -6.41
C TYR A 12 -0.65 -3.51 -7.01
N TYR A 13 0.43 -4.27 -6.90
CA TYR A 13 0.46 -5.68 -7.29
C TYR A 13 0.38 -6.54 -6.03
N ALA A 14 -0.44 -7.59 -6.07
CA ALA A 14 -0.55 -8.54 -4.99
C ALA A 14 -0.51 -9.97 -5.52
N LYS A 15 0.19 -10.85 -4.80
CA LYS A 15 0.32 -12.26 -5.13
C LYS A 15 0.18 -13.10 -3.88
N VAL A 16 -0.70 -14.10 -3.95
CA VAL A 16 -0.82 -15.15 -2.94
C VAL A 16 0.19 -16.24 -3.24
N MET A 17 0.90 -16.71 -2.22
CA MET A 17 1.88 -17.78 -2.30
C MET A 17 1.84 -18.67 -1.05
N LYS A 18 2.35 -19.88 -1.19
CA LYS A 18 2.52 -20.83 -0.07
C LYS A 18 3.95 -20.78 0.43
N PHE A 19 4.10 -20.63 1.74
CA PHE A 19 5.36 -20.84 2.44
C PHE A 19 5.20 -22.07 3.37
N GLY A 20 5.62 -23.23 2.87
CA GLY A 20 5.32 -24.51 3.53
C GLY A 20 3.81 -24.77 3.60
N LYS A 21 3.28 -24.92 4.82
CA LYS A 21 1.83 -25.08 5.07
C LYS A 21 1.10 -23.73 5.25
N GLN A 22 1.85 -22.63 5.41
CA GLN A 22 1.29 -21.29 5.63
C GLN A 22 0.95 -20.62 4.30
N MET A 23 -0.29 -20.14 4.15
CA MET A 23 -0.66 -19.26 3.05
C MET A 23 -0.28 -17.82 3.39
N MET A 24 0.30 -17.10 2.43
CA MET A 24 0.71 -15.71 2.60
C MET A 24 0.40 -14.91 1.34
N GLN A 25 0.02 -13.65 1.50
CA GLN A 25 -0.08 -12.69 0.41
C GLN A 25 1.03 -11.66 0.57
N ILE A 26 1.83 -11.50 -0.48
CA ILE A 26 2.78 -10.41 -0.61
C ILE A 26 2.19 -9.42 -1.59
N GLY A 27 2.20 -8.13 -1.23
CA GLY A 27 1.76 -7.10 -2.15
C GLY A 27 2.56 -5.83 -1.97
N GLY A 28 2.59 -5.02 -3.02
CA GLY A 28 3.23 -3.72 -2.95
C GLY A 28 3.22 -2.99 -4.27
N GLY A 29 3.72 -1.75 -4.21
CA GLY A 29 3.93 -0.91 -5.36
C GLY A 29 4.16 0.55 -5.01
N PRO A 30 4.50 1.36 -6.02
CA PRO A 30 4.74 2.78 -5.87
C PRO A 30 3.41 3.54 -5.69
N LYS A 31 3.47 4.64 -4.96
CA LYS A 31 2.39 5.62 -4.81
C LYS A 31 2.93 7.03 -4.97
N ILE A 32 2.11 7.91 -5.51
CA ILE A 32 2.35 9.34 -5.70
C ILE A 32 1.30 10.07 -4.87
N TYR A 33 1.72 11.06 -4.10
CA TYR A 33 0.80 11.82 -3.27
C TYR A 33 0.33 13.07 -4.02
N TYR A 34 -0.91 13.48 -3.78
CA TYR A 34 -1.50 14.67 -4.36
C TYR A 34 -2.32 15.42 -3.32
N GLY A 35 -2.60 16.69 -3.60
CA GLY A 35 -3.29 17.61 -2.70
C GLY A 35 -2.39 18.78 -2.31
N ASN A 36 -2.93 19.68 -1.49
CA ASN A 36 -2.26 20.91 -1.06
C ASN A 36 -1.62 20.80 0.33
N ASN A 37 -1.56 19.59 0.89
CA ASN A 37 -0.85 19.35 2.13
C ASN A 37 0.67 19.39 1.91
N SER A 38 1.35 20.44 2.38
CA SER A 38 2.81 20.60 2.28
C SER A 38 3.61 19.53 3.05
N PHE A 39 2.96 18.75 3.91
CA PHE A 39 3.59 17.61 4.58
C PHE A 39 3.51 16.30 3.78
N ASN A 40 2.79 16.26 2.65
CA ASN A 40 2.78 15.08 1.79
C ASN A 40 4.14 14.92 1.08
N PRO A 41 4.78 13.74 1.16
CA PRO A 41 5.95 13.45 0.33
C PRO A 41 5.53 13.27 -1.13
N ASP A 42 6.37 13.63 -2.11
CA ASP A 42 5.98 13.56 -3.53
C ASP A 42 5.63 12.13 -3.99
N TRP A 43 6.39 11.14 -3.52
CA TRP A 43 6.21 9.73 -3.85
C TRP A 43 6.59 8.83 -2.69
N GLY A 44 6.21 7.56 -2.78
CA GLY A 44 6.64 6.54 -1.83
C GLY A 44 6.36 5.12 -2.33
N ILE A 45 6.72 4.14 -1.51
CA ILE A 45 6.48 2.71 -1.78
C ILE A 45 5.61 2.16 -0.66
N ARG A 46 4.70 1.25 -0.99
CA ARG A 46 3.96 0.43 -0.02
C ARG A 46 4.32 -1.03 -0.24
N ALA A 47 4.68 -1.72 0.83
CA ALA A 47 4.87 -3.17 0.85
C ALA A 47 4.03 -3.77 1.99
N ASN A 48 3.37 -4.88 1.71
CA ASN A 48 2.45 -5.57 2.61
C ASN A 48 2.78 -7.06 2.60
N ILE A 49 2.78 -7.65 3.79
CA ILE A 49 2.88 -9.09 4.01
C ILE A 49 1.70 -9.48 4.89
N ILE A 50 0.86 -10.40 4.40
CA ILE A 50 -0.36 -10.83 5.10
C ILE A 50 -0.32 -12.34 5.26
N LEU A 51 -0.40 -12.80 6.51
CA LEU A 51 -0.57 -14.23 6.81
C LEU A 51 -2.05 -14.60 6.69
N LEU A 52 -2.33 -15.61 5.87
CA LEU A 52 -3.69 -16.10 5.61
C LEU A 52 -3.93 -17.35 6.44
N PHE A 53 -4.90 -17.29 7.35
CA PHE A 53 -5.32 -18.42 8.17
C PHE A 53 -6.62 -19.01 7.61
N PRO A 54 -6.73 -20.35 7.51
CA PRO A 54 -8.00 -20.99 7.20
C PRO A 54 -9.03 -20.68 8.30
N LYS A 55 -10.31 -20.61 7.92
CA LYS A 55 -11.44 -20.58 8.88
C LYS A 55 -11.60 -21.93 9.55
#